data_AF-A0A9E2KBB2-F1
#
_entry.id   AF-A0A9E2KBB2-F1
#
_cell.length_a   1.000
_cell.length_b   1.000
_cell.length_c   1.000
_cell.angle_alpha   90.00
_cell.angle_beta   90.00
_cell.angle_gamma   90.00
#
_symmetry.space_group_name_H-M   'P 1'
#
loop_
_entity.id
_entity.type
_entity.pdbx_description
1 polymer ?
#
loop_
_entity_poly.entity_id
_entity_poly.type
_entity_poly.pdbx_seq_one_letter_code
_entity_poly.pdbx_strand_id
1 'polypeptide(L)'
;MAKVYQFPTNKQRNHNKAPHYSPDHAMLKSLMETLILTYEDKIKELEAYKDEIKALDGLALKTPKEVLKQVKVLQKLFLKYGISCNFFKFYTKGEVQILYYNESNSIYVIKNENLKEARNLKSGEFIQEFEGYPFSLCIETAVLEIFENQINKLEITITTLKNTQI
;
A
#
# COMPACT_ATOMS: atom_id res chain seq x y z
N MET A 1 19.37 -25.06 -83.69
CA MET A 1 19.70 -25.28 -82.26
C MET A 1 19.75 -23.92 -81.57
N ALA A 2 18.70 -23.56 -80.82
CA ALA A 2 18.64 -22.30 -80.10
C ALA A 2 19.36 -22.44 -78.74
N LYS A 3 20.32 -21.55 -78.45
CA LYS A 3 20.94 -21.46 -77.12
C LYS A 3 19.91 -20.85 -76.17
N VAL A 4 19.36 -21.68 -75.27
CA VAL A 4 18.47 -21.24 -74.20
C VAL A 4 19.33 -20.49 -73.18
N TYR A 5 19.11 -19.18 -73.06
CA TYR A 5 19.75 -18.35 -72.06
C TYR A 5 19.07 -18.61 -70.70
N GLN A 6 19.75 -19.29 -69.78
CA GLN A 6 19.27 -19.43 -68.40
C GLN A 6 19.65 -18.18 -67.61
N PHE A 7 18.63 -17.46 -67.12
CA PHE A 7 18.82 -16.34 -66.20
C PHE A 7 19.38 -16.85 -64.86
N PRO A 8 20.35 -16.15 -64.25
CA PRO A 8 20.83 -16.51 -62.93
C PRO A 8 19.72 -16.24 -61.90
N THR A 9 19.11 -17.29 -61.37
CA THR A 9 18.24 -17.20 -60.19
C THR A 9 19.11 -16.93 -58.97
N ASN A 10 19.42 -15.66 -58.73
CA ASN A 10 19.88 -15.24 -57.41
C ASN A 10 18.71 -15.37 -56.44
N LYS A 11 18.59 -16.54 -55.81
CA LYS A 11 17.93 -16.65 -54.51
C LYS A 11 18.80 -15.89 -53.51
N GLN A 12 18.63 -14.57 -53.46
CA GLN A 12 19.00 -13.82 -52.27
C GLN A 12 18.13 -14.38 -51.14
N ARG A 13 18.69 -15.34 -50.40
CA ARG A 13 18.25 -15.59 -49.04
C ARG A 13 18.40 -14.24 -48.35
N ASN A 14 17.28 -13.58 -48.09
CA ASN A 14 17.22 -12.56 -47.05
C ASN A 14 17.64 -13.27 -45.77
N HIS A 15 18.95 -13.25 -45.48
CA HIS A 15 19.40 -13.38 -44.12
C HIS A 15 18.78 -12.19 -43.41
N ASN A 16 17.69 -12.43 -42.68
CA ASN A 16 17.28 -11.56 -41.59
C ASN A 16 18.52 -11.43 -40.71
N LYS A 17 19.32 -10.38 -40.94
CA LYS A 17 20.36 -9.97 -40.00
C LYS A 17 19.60 -9.72 -38.70
N ALA A 18 20.01 -10.40 -37.64
CA ALA A 18 19.49 -10.10 -36.31
C ALA A 18 19.59 -8.57 -36.11
N PRO A 19 18.55 -7.91 -35.59
CA PRO A 19 18.58 -6.47 -35.37
C PRO A 19 19.85 -6.10 -34.61
N HIS A 20 20.64 -5.19 -35.17
CA HIS A 20 21.82 -4.65 -34.50
C HIS A 20 21.31 -3.65 -33.45
N TYR A 21 21.19 -4.11 -32.21
CA TYR A 21 20.84 -3.24 -31.10
C TYR A 21 22.03 -2.31 -30.79
N SER A 22 21.77 -1.01 -30.70
CA SER A 22 22.78 -0.04 -30.27
C SER A 22 23.13 -0.27 -28.79
N PRO A 23 24.33 0.14 -28.32
CA PRO A 23 24.68 0.13 -26.91
C PRO A 23 23.63 0.84 -26.03
N ASP A 24 23.05 1.93 -26.56
CA ASP A 24 21.99 2.69 -25.91
C ASP A 24 20.71 1.87 -25.73
N HIS A 25 20.35 1.04 -26.72
CA HIS A 25 19.20 0.16 -26.63
C HIS A 25 19.39 -0.94 -25.56
N ALA A 26 20.60 -1.51 -25.46
CA ALA A 26 20.93 -2.47 -24.41
C ALA A 26 20.89 -1.83 -23.01
N MET A 27 21.38 -0.59 -22.88
CA MET A 27 21.31 0.18 -21.64
C MET A 27 19.86 0.49 -21.24
N LEU A 28 19.03 0.93 -22.19
CA LEU A 28 17.63 1.28 -21.94
C LEU A 28 16.80 0.06 -21.51
N LYS A 29 17.06 -1.09 -22.12
CA LYS A 29 16.47 -2.37 -21.71
C LYS A 29 16.88 -2.77 -20.29
N SER A 30 18.16 -2.67 -19.95
CA SER A 30 18.67 -2.96 -18.60
C SER A 30 18.07 -2.04 -17.53
N LEU A 31 17.92 -0.74 -17.86
CA LEU A 31 17.26 0.21 -16.98
C LEU A 31 15.77 -0.12 -16.79
N MET A 32 15.07 -0.53 -17.84
CA MET A 32 13.67 -0.94 -17.76
C MET A 32 13.49 -2.21 -16.92
N GLU A 33 14.37 -3.20 -17.07
CA GLU A 33 14.40 -4.41 -16.24
C GLU A 33 14.66 -4.07 -14.77
N THR A 34 15.61 -3.18 -14.50
CA THR A 34 15.90 -2.70 -13.12
C THR A 34 14.69 -1.99 -12.53
N LEU A 35 14.02 -1.14 -13.30
CA LEU A 35 12.83 -0.42 -12.85
C LEU A 35 11.67 -1.38 -12.51
N ILE A 36 11.44 -2.38 -13.36
CA ILE A 36 10.46 -3.44 -13.10
C ILE A 36 10.78 -4.16 -11.79
N LEU A 37 12.03 -4.58 -11.57
CA LEU A 37 12.45 -5.25 -10.33
C LEU A 37 12.19 -4.37 -9.10
N THR A 38 12.50 -3.08 -9.18
CA THR A 38 12.25 -2.15 -8.07
C THR A 38 10.77 -2.00 -7.76
N TYR A 39 9.90 -2.05 -8.77
CA TYR A 39 8.45 -2.00 -8.55
C TYR A 39 7.91 -3.31 -7.99
N GLU A 40 8.43 -4.46 -8.42
CA GLU A 40 8.06 -5.77 -7.86
C GLU A 40 8.46 -5.88 -6.39
N ASP A 41 9.65 -5.40 -6.01
CA ASP A 41 10.06 -5.38 -4.61
C ASP A 41 9.21 -4.41 -3.78
N LYS A 42 8.84 -3.26 -4.33
CA LYS A 42 7.92 -2.31 -3.68
C LYS A 42 6.52 -2.90 -3.45
N ILE A 43 6.02 -3.74 -4.36
CA ILE A 43 4.76 -4.45 -4.17
C ILE A 43 4.86 -5.40 -2.98
N LYS A 44 5.93 -6.21 -2.90
CA LYS A 44 6.14 -7.14 -1.76
C LYS A 44 6.21 -6.41 -0.42
N GLU A 45 6.88 -5.26 -0.38
CA GLU A 45 6.91 -4.43 0.81
C GLU A 45 5.51 -3.96 1.20
N LEU A 46 4.71 -3.45 0.26
CA LEU A 46 3.33 -3.00 0.52
C LEU A 46 2.43 -4.14 0.98
N GLU A 47 2.58 -5.35 0.43
CA GLU A 47 1.86 -6.55 0.86
C GLU A 47 2.22 -6.94 2.30
N ALA A 48 3.52 -6.99 2.62
CA ALA A 48 3.96 -7.25 3.98
C ALA A 48 3.40 -6.23 4.98
N TYR A 49 3.32 -4.95 4.60
CA TYR A 49 2.73 -3.91 5.46
C TYR A 49 1.23 -4.08 5.64
N LYS A 50 0.52 -4.47 4.58
CA LYS A 50 -0.91 -4.77 4.66
C LYS A 50 -1.17 -5.90 5.65
N ASP A 51 -0.34 -6.94 5.64
CA ASP A 51 -0.45 -8.06 6.58
C ASP A 51 -0.06 -7.67 8.02
N GLU A 52 0.99 -6.87 8.21
CA GLU A 52 1.35 -6.31 9.52
C GLU A 52 0.20 -5.49 10.11
N ILE A 53 -0.46 -4.65 9.30
CA ILE A 53 -1.58 -3.81 9.74
C ILE A 53 -2.80 -4.69 10.04
N LYS A 54 -3.13 -5.67 9.19
CA LYS A 54 -4.21 -6.63 9.47
C LYS A 54 -3.99 -7.39 10.77
N ALA A 55 -2.75 -7.75 11.10
CA ALA A 55 -2.43 -8.42 12.36
C ALA A 55 -2.65 -7.53 13.60
N LEU A 56 -2.65 -6.20 13.41
CA LEU A 56 -2.97 -5.25 14.47
C LEU A 56 -4.49 -5.05 14.65
N ASP A 57 -5.30 -5.44 13.67
CA ASP A 57 -6.75 -5.37 13.78
C ASP A 57 -7.25 -6.34 14.85
N GLY A 58 -8.14 -5.85 15.73
CA GLY A 58 -8.61 -6.61 16.88
C GLY A 58 -7.63 -6.69 18.06
N LEU A 59 -6.51 -5.95 18.04
CA LEU A 59 -5.57 -5.93 19.15
C LEU A 59 -6.24 -5.44 20.44
N ALA A 60 -6.28 -6.32 21.43
CA ALA A 60 -6.93 -6.07 22.72
C ALA A 60 -5.99 -5.30 23.66
N LEU A 61 -6.45 -4.15 24.14
CA LEU A 61 -5.73 -3.28 25.07
C LEU A 61 -6.48 -3.25 26.40
N LYS A 62 -5.76 -3.36 27.52
CA LYS A 62 -6.38 -3.50 28.84
C LYS A 62 -6.52 -2.18 29.57
N THR A 63 -5.78 -1.15 29.16
CA THR A 63 -5.80 0.15 29.82
C THR A 63 -5.84 1.32 28.82
N PRO A 64 -6.45 2.46 29.17
CA PRO A 64 -6.46 3.65 28.32
C PRO A 64 -5.05 4.22 28.10
N LYS A 65 -4.12 4.00 29.04
CA LYS A 65 -2.71 4.35 28.87
C LYS A 65 -2.03 3.53 27.77
N GLU A 66 -2.36 2.24 27.67
CA GLU A 66 -1.90 1.38 26.57
C GLU A 66 -2.47 1.85 25.24
N VAL A 67 -3.74 2.27 25.18
CA VAL A 67 -4.36 2.87 23.98
C VAL A 67 -3.54 4.06 23.49
N LEU A 68 -3.26 5.03 24.36
CA LEU A 68 -2.49 6.22 23.96
C LEU A 68 -1.05 5.89 23.54
N LYS A 69 -0.41 4.88 24.15
CA LYS A 69 0.91 4.41 23.71
C LYS A 69 0.82 3.73 22.34
N GLN A 70 -0.19 2.88 22.14
CA GLN A 70 -0.39 2.15 20.91
C GLN A 70 -0.67 3.09 19.74
N VAL A 71 -1.49 4.12 19.95
CA VAL A 71 -1.73 5.18 18.96
C VAL A 71 -0.41 5.81 18.50
N LYS A 72 0.52 6.13 19.40
CA LYS A 72 1.83 6.69 19.02
C LYS A 72 2.69 5.70 18.22
N VAL A 73 2.60 4.41 18.55
CA VAL A 73 3.30 3.36 17.79
C VAL A 73 2.70 3.24 16.39
N LEU A 74 1.38 3.21 16.27
CA LEU A 74 0.66 3.20 15.00
C LEU A 74 0.99 4.43 14.18
N GLN A 75 0.95 5.64 14.74
CA GLN A 75 1.34 6.87 14.04
C GLN A 75 2.74 6.76 13.41
N LYS A 76 3.74 6.25 14.16
CA LYS A 76 5.09 6.06 13.63
C LYS A 76 5.14 5.02 12.51
N LEU A 77 4.41 3.94 12.66
CA LEU A 77 4.37 2.82 11.72
C LEU A 77 3.72 3.28 10.40
N PHE A 78 2.58 3.97 10.49
CA PHE A 78 1.90 4.57 9.34
C PHE A 78 2.73 5.66 8.65
N LEU A 79 3.43 6.51 9.41
CA LEU A 79 4.32 7.54 8.86
C LEU A 79 5.52 6.94 8.12
N LYS A 80 6.12 5.87 8.66
CA LYS A 80 7.22 5.14 8.01
C LYS A 80 6.82 4.67 6.60
N TYR A 81 5.55 4.34 6.40
CA TYR A 81 5.02 3.84 5.15
C TYR A 81 4.26 4.89 4.32
N GLY A 82 4.32 6.16 4.73
CA GLY A 82 3.77 7.28 3.96
C GLY A 82 2.24 7.34 3.93
N ILE A 83 1.55 6.74 4.91
CA ILE A 83 0.09 6.71 4.95
C ILE A 83 -0.42 7.65 6.03
N SER A 84 -1.23 8.62 5.61
CA SER A 84 -1.93 9.52 6.52
C SER A 84 -3.23 8.86 6.99
N CYS A 85 -3.24 8.40 8.23
CA CYS A 85 -4.48 8.00 8.90
C CYS A 85 -5.01 9.18 9.73
N ASN A 86 -6.21 9.65 9.41
CA ASN A 86 -6.80 10.82 10.07
C ASN A 86 -7.22 10.52 11.51
N PHE A 87 -7.75 9.30 11.74
CA PHE A 87 -8.15 8.85 13.06
C PHE A 87 -7.97 7.34 13.25
N PHE A 88 -7.79 6.92 14.50
CA PHE A 88 -7.81 5.51 14.90
C PHE A 88 -9.10 5.20 15.67
N LYS A 89 -9.72 4.07 15.34
CA LYS A 89 -10.98 3.64 15.97
C LYS A 89 -10.71 2.54 16.99
N PHE A 90 -11.28 2.70 18.18
CA PHE A 90 -11.25 1.71 19.24
C PHE A 90 -12.67 1.43 19.72
N TYR A 91 -12.95 0.17 20.07
CA TYR A 91 -14.21 -0.25 20.67
C TYR A 91 -13.98 -0.74 22.09
N THR A 92 -14.90 -0.43 23.01
CA THR A 92 -14.94 -1.07 24.33
C THR A 92 -16.06 -2.10 24.42
N LYS A 93 -16.00 -2.99 25.42
CA LYS A 93 -17.12 -3.86 25.78
C LYS A 93 -18.28 -2.98 26.28
N GLY A 94 -19.27 -2.74 25.42
CA GLY A 94 -20.41 -1.85 25.67
C GLY A 94 -20.76 -0.88 24.54
N GLU A 95 -20.33 -1.15 23.30
CA GLU A 95 -20.67 -0.36 22.09
C GLU A 95 -20.22 1.11 22.09
N VAL A 96 -19.28 1.47 22.97
CA VAL A 96 -18.66 2.80 22.93
C VAL A 96 -17.55 2.80 21.89
N GLN A 97 -17.68 3.66 20.90
CA GLN A 97 -16.68 3.93 19.88
C GLN A 97 -15.80 5.09 20.33
N ILE A 98 -14.49 4.91 20.28
CA ILE A 98 -13.51 5.93 20.60
C ILE A 98 -12.73 6.23 19.33
N LEU A 99 -12.77 7.48 18.89
CA LEU A 99 -12.03 7.98 17.75
C LEU A 99 -10.90 8.86 18.24
N TYR A 100 -9.67 8.45 17.96
CA TYR A 100 -8.48 9.27 18.23
C TYR A 100 -8.06 9.99 16.96
N TYR A 101 -8.16 11.32 16.91
CA TYR A 101 -7.74 12.12 15.77
C TYR A 101 -6.27 12.54 15.90
N ASN A 102 -5.47 12.23 14.88
CA ASN A 102 -4.03 12.47 14.90
C ASN A 102 -3.65 13.94 14.81
N GLU A 103 -4.32 14.73 13.96
CA GLU A 103 -3.96 16.14 13.73
C GLU A 103 -4.24 17.03 14.94
N SER A 104 -5.35 16.77 15.64
CA SER A 104 -5.83 17.57 16.76
C SER A 104 -5.52 16.96 18.12
N ASN A 105 -4.91 15.76 18.17
CA ASN A 105 -4.73 14.95 19.38
C ASN A 105 -6.01 14.87 20.25
N SER A 106 -7.17 14.87 19.59
CA SER A 106 -8.49 14.91 20.24
C SER A 106 -9.09 13.52 20.31
N ILE A 107 -9.74 13.20 21.42
CA ILE A 107 -10.35 11.90 21.68
C ILE A 107 -11.85 12.08 21.69
N TYR A 108 -12.53 11.55 20.69
CA TYR A 108 -13.98 11.58 20.61
C TYR A 108 -14.55 10.26 21.09
N VAL A 109 -15.47 10.33 22.04
CA VAL A 109 -16.20 9.18 22.57
C VAL A 109 -17.63 9.25 22.05
N ILE A 110 -18.04 8.23 21.32
CA ILE A 110 -19.38 8.07 20.75
C ILE A 110 -20.03 6.87 21.42
N LYS A 111 -21.21 7.07 22.01
CA LYS A 111 -22.04 5.99 22.56
C LYS A 111 -23.15 5.68 21.56
N ASN A 112 -23.43 4.39 21.32
CA ASN A 112 -24.57 3.92 20.51
C ASN A 112 -24.64 4.51 19.09
N GLU A 113 -23.50 4.66 18.41
CA GLU A 113 -23.38 5.13 17.01
C GLU A 113 -23.94 6.54 16.70
N ASN A 114 -24.48 7.24 17.70
CA ASN A 114 -24.99 8.60 17.53
C ASN A 114 -23.86 9.63 17.58
N LEU A 115 -23.37 10.04 16.40
CA LEU A 115 -22.38 11.11 16.22
C LEU A 115 -22.75 12.43 16.91
N LYS A 116 -24.04 12.68 17.16
CA LYS A 116 -24.53 13.88 17.85
C LYS A 116 -24.19 13.93 19.34
N GLU A 117 -23.88 12.79 19.96
CA GLU A 117 -23.49 12.70 21.36
C GLU A 117 -21.96 12.57 21.55
N ALA A 118 -21.19 12.81 20.49
CA ALA A 118 -19.73 12.72 20.54
C ALA A 118 -19.16 13.70 21.57
N ARG A 119 -18.57 13.16 22.64
CA ARG A 119 -17.87 13.95 23.66
C ARG A 119 -16.40 14.02 23.31
N ASN A 120 -15.84 15.23 23.31
CA ASN A 120 -14.39 15.41 23.19
C ASN A 120 -13.77 15.36 24.58
N LEU A 121 -12.81 14.46 24.77
CA LEU A 121 -12.09 14.28 26.02
C LEU A 121 -10.61 14.62 25.82
N LYS A 122 -10.03 15.28 26.83
CA LYS A 122 -8.57 15.38 26.93
C LYS A 122 -7.99 14.04 27.37
N SER A 123 -6.71 13.83 27.09
CA SER A 123 -6.00 12.59 27.46
C SER A 123 -6.09 12.25 28.96
N GLY A 124 -6.06 13.24 29.85
CA GLY A 124 -6.22 13.02 31.29
C GLY A 124 -7.63 12.56 31.69
N GLU A 125 -8.66 13.17 31.10
CA GLU A 125 -10.08 12.82 31.34
C GLU A 125 -10.40 11.43 30.78
N PHE A 126 -9.86 11.11 29.61
CA PHE A 126 -9.99 9.79 28.99
C PHE A 126 -9.40 8.67 29.87
N ILE A 127 -8.23 8.91 30.49
CA ILE A 127 -7.62 7.92 31.39
C ILE A 127 -8.48 7.69 32.62
N GLN A 128 -9.06 8.75 33.20
CA GLN A 128 -9.88 8.65 34.41
C GLN A 128 -11.23 7.97 34.15
N GLU A 129 -11.90 8.32 33.04
CA GLU A 129 -13.25 7.81 32.73
C GLU A 129 -13.23 6.33 32.30
N PHE A 130 -12.17 5.90 31.62
CA PHE A 130 -12.07 4.55 31.07
C PHE A 130 -11.01 3.67 31.75
N GLU A 131 -10.60 4.01 32.97
CA GLU A 131 -9.71 3.15 33.75
C GLU A 131 -10.38 1.79 34.02
N GLY A 132 -9.70 0.70 33.66
CA GLY A 132 -10.21 -0.67 33.81
C GLY A 132 -11.09 -1.19 32.67
N TYR A 133 -11.34 -0.40 31.61
CA TYR A 133 -12.07 -0.88 30.43
C TYR A 133 -11.15 -1.62 29.45
N PRO A 134 -11.57 -2.77 28.90
CA PRO A 134 -10.89 -3.39 27.77
C PRO A 134 -11.27 -2.68 26.47
N PHE A 135 -10.28 -2.42 25.62
CA PHE A 135 -10.43 -1.84 24.29
C PHE A 135 -9.99 -2.84 23.22
N SER A 136 -10.53 -2.72 22.02
CA SER A 136 -10.08 -3.42 20.83
C SER A 136 -9.84 -2.40 19.72
N LEU A 137 -8.65 -2.44 19.12
CA LEU A 137 -8.36 -1.64 17.95
C LEU A 137 -9.21 -2.14 16.78
N CYS A 138 -9.81 -1.22 16.03
CA CYS A 138 -10.43 -1.52 14.75
C CYS A 138 -9.79 -0.63 13.69
N ILE A 139 -9.27 -1.29 12.67
CA ILE A 139 -8.68 -0.62 11.52
C ILE A 139 -9.75 -0.55 10.43
N GLU A 140 -10.00 0.65 9.92
CA GLU A 140 -10.99 0.82 8.85
C GLU A 140 -10.54 0.09 7.59
N THR A 141 -11.47 -0.58 6.92
CA THR A 141 -11.22 -1.25 5.64
C THR A 141 -10.69 -0.28 4.59
N ALA A 142 -11.11 0.98 4.64
CA ALA A 142 -10.62 2.06 3.78
C ALA A 142 -9.09 2.23 3.84
N VAL A 143 -8.46 2.00 5.00
CA VAL A 143 -6.99 2.04 5.13
C VAL A 143 -6.36 0.90 4.33
N LEU A 144 -6.92 -0.30 4.41
CA LEU A 144 -6.43 -1.48 3.67
C LEU A 144 -6.65 -1.32 2.16
N GLU A 145 -7.75 -0.70 1.75
CA GLU A 145 -8.05 -0.38 0.35
C GLU A 145 -7.02 0.58 -0.28
N ILE A 146 -6.43 1.51 0.51
CA ILE A 146 -5.35 2.39 0.00
C ILE A 146 -4.15 1.55 -0.46
N PHE A 147 -3.77 0.52 0.30
CA PHE A 147 -2.68 -0.39 -0.08
C PHE A 147 -3.03 -1.17 -1.35
N GLU A 148 -4.23 -1.73 -1.42
CA GLU A 148 -4.68 -2.49 -2.60
C GLU A 148 -4.67 -1.61 -3.86
N ASN A 149 -5.15 -0.37 -3.76
CA ASN A 149 -5.13 0.57 -4.86
C ASN A 149 -3.72 0.96 -5.30
N GLN A 150 -2.76 1.06 -4.36
CA GLN A 150 -1.36 1.33 -4.69
C GLN A 150 -0.70 0.12 -5.36
N ILE A 151 -0.94 -1.09 -4.86
CA ILE A 151 -0.44 -2.33 -5.44
C ILE A 151 -0.97 -2.49 -6.87
N ASN A 152 -2.29 -2.36 -7.07
CA ASN A 152 -2.91 -2.46 -8.40
C ASN A 152 -2.32 -1.45 -9.40
N LYS A 153 -2.05 -0.21 -8.96
CA LYS A 153 -1.40 0.80 -9.82
C LYS A 153 0.03 0.40 -10.21
N LEU A 154 0.80 -0.15 -9.28
CA LEU A 154 2.16 -0.63 -9.55
C LEU A 154 2.13 -1.85 -10.50
N GLU A 155 1.21 -2.78 -10.32
CA GLU A 155 1.04 -3.93 -11.21
C GLU A 155 0.69 -3.52 -12.64
N ILE A 156 -0.23 -2.56 -12.82
CA ILE A 156 -0.55 -1.99 -14.13
C ILE A 156 0.69 -1.34 -14.75
N THR A 157 1.47 -0.62 -13.95
CA THR A 157 2.71 0.04 -14.39
C THR A 157 3.75 -0.99 -14.85
N ILE A 158 3.98 -2.05 -14.07
CA ILE A 158 4.87 -3.16 -14.44
C ILE A 158 4.40 -3.84 -15.72
N THR A 159 3.10 -4.12 -15.84
CA THR A 159 2.52 -4.76 -17.02
C THR A 159 2.71 -3.89 -18.26
N THR A 160 2.51 -2.58 -18.12
CA THR A 160 2.74 -1.61 -19.19
C THR A 160 4.22 -1.58 -19.59
N LEU A 161 5.15 -1.53 -18.63
CA LEU A 161 6.59 -1.54 -18.91
C LEU A 161 7.03 -2.85 -19.59
N LYS A 162 6.55 -4.01 -19.13
CA LYS A 162 6.83 -5.32 -19.76
C LYS A 162 6.33 -5.42 -21.20
N ASN A 163 5.21 -4.77 -21.51
CA ASN A 163 4.60 -4.77 -22.84
C ASN A 163 5.10 -3.64 -23.75
N THR A 164 5.87 -2.70 -23.22
CA THR A 164 6.44 -1.60 -24.00
C THR A 164 7.58 -2.14 -24.85
N GLN A 165 7.44 -2.06 -26.17
CA GLN A 165 8.52 -2.39 -27.10
C GLN A 165 9.56 -1.28 -27.05
N ILE A 166 10.77 -1.63 -26.59
CA ILE A 166 11.98 -0.79 -26.72
C ILE A 166 12.58 -1.03 -28.11
#